data_AF-K4KZZ3-F1
#
_entry.id   AF-K4KZZ3-F1
#
_cell.length_a   1.000
_cell.length_b   1.000
_cell.length_c   1.000
_cell.angle_alpha   90.00
_cell.angle_beta   90.00
_cell.angle_gamma   90.00
#
_symmetry.space_group_name_H-M   'P 1'
#
loop_
_entity.id
_entity.type
_entity.pdbx_description
1 polymer ?
#
loop_
_entity_poly.entity_id
_entity_poly.type
_entity_poly.pdbx_seq_one_letter_code
_entity_poly.pdbx_strand_id
1 'polypeptide(L)' 'MIDLIITQQELADMIGSSRVMVIQALNELKEAKIVDRTNRYYILKDDPCLSTHIFK' A
#
# COMPACT_ATOMS: atom_id res chain seq x y z
N MET A 1 -12.46 7.21 -0.85
CA MET A 1 -10.99 7.35 -0.92
C MET A 1 -10.47 7.23 0.50
N ILE A 2 -9.58 6.26 0.78
CA ILE A 2 -9.02 6.07 2.12
C ILE A 2 -7.63 6.72 2.11
N ASP A 3 -7.50 7.86 2.78
CA ASP A 3 -6.23 8.56 2.94
C ASP A 3 -5.50 8.01 4.17
N LEU A 4 -4.72 6.94 3.98
CA LEU A 4 -3.96 6.32 5.06
C LEU A 4 -2.59 7.03 5.21
N ILE A 5 -2.47 7.87 6.25
CA ILE A 5 -1.18 8.39 6.70
C ILE A 5 -0.51 7.30 7.51
N ILE A 6 0.24 6.42 6.86
CA ILE A 6 1.02 5.38 7.54
C ILE A 6 2.48 5.45 7.09
N THR A 7 3.38 5.38 8.06
CA THR A 7 4.80 5.25 7.79
C THR A 7 5.14 3.83 7.34
N GLN A 8 6.27 3.69 6.64
CA GLN A 8 6.76 2.37 6.23
C GLN A 8 7.11 1.47 7.42
N GLN A 9 7.41 2.06 8.59
CA GLN A 9 7.67 1.30 9.81
C GLN A 9 6.37 0.75 10.38
N GLU A 10 5.34 1.59 10.53
CA GLU A 10 4.02 1.13 11.01
C GLU A 10 3.42 0.07 10.09
N LEU A 11 3.61 0.20 8.77
CA LEU A 11 3.18 -0.82 7.81
C LEU A 11 3.94 -2.14 8.01
N ALA A 12 5.24 -2.08 8.30
CA ALA A 12 6.06 -3.25 8.58
C ALA A 12 5.65 -3.93 9.89
N ASP A 13 5.39 -3.14 10.93
CA ASP A 13 4.94 -3.63 12.23
C ASP A 13 3.56 -4.31 12.12
N MET A 14 2.65 -3.77 11.31
CA MET A 14 1.32 -4.34 11.08
C MET A 14 1.35 -5.73 10.43
N ILE A 15 2.25 -5.95 9.48
CA ILE A 15 2.30 -7.20 8.70
C ILE A 15 3.37 -8.17 9.22
N GLY A 16 4.07 -7.81 10.31
CA GLY A 16 5.13 -8.63 10.89
C GLY A 16 6.32 -8.85 9.95
N SER A 17 6.69 -7.84 9.17
CA SER A 17 7.78 -7.92 8.20
C SER A 17 8.87 -6.88 8.49
N SER A 18 10.01 -6.99 7.82
CA SER A 18 11.05 -5.97 7.93
C SER A 18 10.68 -4.72 7.13
N ARG A 19 11.07 -3.54 7.63
CA ARG A 19 10.90 -2.26 6.92
C ARG A 19 11.52 -2.29 5.52
N VAL A 20 12.66 -2.95 5.35
CA VAL A 20 13.35 -3.06 4.04
C VAL A 20 12.51 -3.86 3.06
N MET A 21 11.96 -5.00 3.48
CA MET A 21 11.07 -5.83 2.64
C MET A 21 9.80 -5.06 2.25
N VAL A 22 9.21 -4.31 3.18
CA VAL A 22 8.06 -3.45 2.88
C VAL A 22 8.38 -2.43 1.81
N ILE A 23 9.52 -1.73 1.93
CA ILE A 23 9.95 -0.73 0.94
C ILE A 23 10.14 -1.38 -0.43
N GLN A 24 10.79 -2.54 -0.47
CA GLN A 24 11.03 -3.28 -1.70
C GLN A 24 9.71 -3.68 -2.38
N ALA A 25 8.79 -4.30 -1.63
CA ALA A 25 7.47 -4.67 -2.14
C ALA A 25 6.67 -3.46 -2.65
N LEU A 26 6.69 -2.33 -1.92
CA LEU A 26 6.01 -1.11 -2.36
C LEU A 26 6.59 -0.54 -3.66
N ASN A 27 7.89 -0.67 -3.88
CA ASN A 27 8.53 -0.26 -5.14
C ASN A 27 8.11 -1.19 -6.29
N GLU A 28 8.13 -2.50 -6.08
CA GLU A 28 7.70 -3.50 -7.06
C GLU A 28 6.21 -3.30 -7.46
N LEU A 29 5.33 -3.08 -6.47
CA LEU A 29 3.92 -2.77 -6.71
C LEU A 29 3.71 -1.45 -7.47
N LYS A 30 4.58 -0.46 -7.23
CA LYS A 30 4.55 0.81 -7.96
C LYS A 30 4.98 0.64 -9.41
N GLU A 31 6.05 -0.13 -9.66
CA GLU A 31 6.50 -0.48 -11.01
C GLU A 31 5.44 -1.27 -11.78
N ALA A 32 4.73 -2.16 -11.09
CA ALA A 32 3.58 -2.90 -11.61
C ALA A 32 2.32 -2.05 -11.84
N LYS A 33 2.35 -0.75 -11.50
CA LYS A 33 1.22 0.19 -11.59
C LYS A 33 -0.01 -0.17 -10.72
N ILE A 34 0.18 -1.03 -9.71
CA ILE A 34 -0.86 -1.46 -8.75
C ILE A 34 -1.05 -0.39 -7.67
N VAL A 35 0.05 0.22 -7.22
CA VAL A 35 0.01 1.31 -6.23
C VAL A 35 0.70 2.55 -6.78
N ASP A 36 0.26 3.71 -6.33
CA ASP A 36 0.96 4.97 -6.55
C ASP A 36 1.22 5.68 -5.23
N ARG A 37 2.17 6.60 -5.23
CA ARG A 37 2.52 7.38 -4.05
C ARG A 37 2.37 8.86 -4.37
N THR A 38 1.46 9.50 -3.68
CA THR A 38 1.29 10.96 -3.72
C THR A 38 1.62 11.52 -2.35
N ASN A 39 2.76 12.21 -2.26
CA ASN A 39 3.27 12.79 -1.00
C ASN A 39 3.47 11.73 0.12
N ARG A 40 2.62 11.74 1.16
CA ARG A 40 2.67 10.82 2.31
C ARG A 40 1.63 9.70 2.24
N TYR A 41 0.90 9.58 1.15
CA TYR A 41 -0.21 8.63 1.00
C TYR A 41 0.05 7.67 -0.16
N TYR A 42 -0.48 6.46 -0.02
CA TYR A 42 -0.50 5.46 -1.07
C TYR A 42 -1.90 5.38 -1.68
N ILE A 43 -1.96 5.40 -3.00
CA ILE A 43 -3.19 5.25 -3.78
C ILE A 43 -3.16 3.86 -4.40
N LEU A 44 -4.14 3.03 -4.07
CA LEU A 44 -4.35 1.78 -4.79
C LEU A 44 -5.01 2.09 -6.13
N LYS A 45 -4.38 1.70 -7.23
CA LYS A 45 -4.90 1.85 -8.59
C LYS A 45 -5.56 0.55 -9.01
N ASP A 46 -6.73 0.66 -9.67
CA ASP A 46 -7.55 -0.44 -10.20
C ASP A 46 -7.10 -1.85 -9.81
N ASP A 47 -7.45 -2.20 -8.57
CA ASP A 47 -7.22 -3.54 -8.05
C ASP A 47 -8.56 -4.29 -8.02
N PRO A 48 -8.70 -5.42 -8.74
CA PRO A 48 -9.94 -6.20 -8.73
C PRO A 48 -10.31 -6.70 -7.33
N CYS A 49 -9.37 -6.81 -6.39
CA CYS A 49 -9.63 -7.20 -5.00
C CYS A 49 -10.28 -6.07 -4.18
N LEU A 50 -10.13 -4.79 -4.58
CA LEU A 50 -10.87 -3.68 -3.95
C LEU A 50 -12.36 -3.70 -4.31
N SER A 51 -12.72 -4.25 -5.47
CA SER A 51 -14.13 -4.41 -5.86
C SER A 51 -14.86 -5.49 -5.04
N THR A 52 -14.10 -6.40 -4.41
CA THR A 52 -14.64 -7.55 -3.69
C THR A 52 -14.92 -7.27 -2.21
N HIS A 53 -14.36 -6.18 -1.66
CA HIS A 53 -14.50 -5.80 -0.25
C HIS A 53 -15.20 -4.45 -0.10
N ILE A 54 -16.44 -4.35 -0.58
CA ILE A 54 -17.35 -3.25 -0.19
C ILE A 54 -17.87 -3.58 1.21
N PHE A 55 -17.27 -2.99 2.25
CA PHE A 55 -17.86 -2.98 3.58
C PHE A 55 -19.04 -1.98 3.56
N LYS A 56 -20.26 -2.53 3.68
CA LYS A 56 -21.51 -1.77 3.74
C LYS A 56 -21.75 -1.20 5.13
#